data_AF-A0A1S6XRM5-F1
#
_entry.id   AF-A0A1S6XRM5-F1
#
_cell.length_a   1.000
_cell.length_b   1.000
_cell.length_c   1.000
_cell.angle_alpha   90.00
_cell.angle_beta   90.00
_cell.angle_gamma   90.00
#
_symmetry.space_group_name_H-M   'P 1'
#
loop_
_entity.id
_entity.type
_entity.pdbx_description
1 polymer ?
#
loop_
_entity_poly.entity_id
_entity_poly.type
_entity_poly.pdbx_seq_one_letter_code
_entity_poly.pdbx_strand_id
1 'polypeptide(L)'
;MGIAMSSGWLTVKDGTKIEFMGDYGVYMGSGVKSASLTGTVIRGNGKGKGTGVYAKGGTNLTMTLDKVEIKGVEMGVYMEKEGKSLTISGSSTISFMGDYGVYMGNGVTSAELNDVTITGKNKGMGIHAMGGRT
;
A
#
# COMPACT_ATOMS: atom_id res chain seq x y z
N MET A 1 -13.64 -4.24 5.07
CA MET A 1 -12.56 -3.25 5.04
C MET A 1 -11.93 -3.19 6.43
N GLY A 2 -10.64 -2.86 6.57
CA GLY A 2 -9.97 -2.66 7.86
C GLY A 2 -10.09 -1.21 8.34
N ILE A 3 -9.14 -0.36 7.95
CA ILE A 3 -9.15 1.08 8.18
C ILE A 3 -9.68 1.79 6.95
N ALA A 4 -10.50 2.83 7.13
CA ALA A 4 -10.93 3.72 6.05
C ALA A 4 -10.82 5.18 6.48
N MET A 5 -10.15 5.98 5.67
CA MET A 5 -9.97 7.41 5.93
C MET A 5 -10.31 8.21 4.66
N SER A 6 -11.25 9.13 4.76
CA SER A 6 -11.67 9.97 3.63
C SER A 6 -10.71 11.14 3.39
N SER A 7 -10.20 11.74 4.47
CA SER A 7 -9.35 12.93 4.42
C SER A 7 -8.50 13.12 5.68
N GLY A 8 -7.41 13.89 5.58
CA GLY A 8 -6.54 14.26 6.72
C GLY A 8 -5.19 13.53 6.75
N TRP A 9 -4.71 13.20 7.95
CA TRP A 9 -3.43 12.52 8.20
C TRP A 9 -3.64 11.18 8.93
N LEU A 10 -3.22 10.08 8.32
CA LEU A 10 -3.28 8.76 8.95
C LEU A 10 -1.97 8.44 9.66
N THR A 11 -2.05 7.93 10.89
CA THR A 11 -0.91 7.33 11.57
C THR A 11 -1.33 6.00 12.21
N VAL A 12 -0.61 4.93 11.89
CA VAL A 12 -0.75 3.60 12.50
C VAL A 12 0.60 3.21 13.05
N LYS A 13 0.64 2.83 14.33
CA LYS A 13 1.88 2.58 15.07
C LYS A 13 2.09 1.09 15.33
N ASP A 14 3.27 0.80 15.86
CA ASP A 14 3.76 -0.54 16.14
C ASP A 14 2.76 -1.42 16.89
N GLY A 15 2.77 -2.71 16.55
CA GLY A 15 1.92 -3.72 17.19
C GLY A 15 0.49 -3.76 16.66
N THR A 16 0.12 -2.85 15.75
CA THR A 16 -1.20 -2.86 15.12
C THR A 16 -1.33 -4.04 14.15
N LYS A 17 -2.42 -4.80 14.29
CA LYS A 17 -2.81 -5.88 13.37
C LYS A 17 -4.15 -5.55 12.73
N ILE A 18 -4.18 -5.51 11.40
CA ILE A 18 -5.37 -5.23 10.60
C ILE A 18 -5.74 -6.50 9.84
N GLU A 19 -6.81 -7.16 10.26
CA GLU A 19 -7.37 -8.31 9.54
C GLU A 19 -8.65 -7.88 8.82
N PHE A 20 -8.78 -8.23 7.54
CA PHE A 20 -9.93 -7.79 6.75
C PHE A 20 -10.44 -8.87 5.78
N MET A 21 -11.77 -8.88 5.59
CA MET A 21 -12.46 -9.77 4.65
C MET A 21 -13.04 -9.04 3.43
N GLY A 22 -13.06 -7.71 3.46
CA GLY A 22 -13.57 -6.88 2.35
C GLY A 22 -12.46 -6.49 1.38
N ASP A 23 -12.69 -5.39 0.65
CA ASP A 23 -11.80 -5.03 -0.47
C ASP A 23 -10.47 -4.43 -0.03
N TYR A 24 -10.41 -3.76 1.12
CA TYR A 24 -9.21 -3.02 1.55
C TYR A 24 -8.84 -3.31 3.00
N GLY A 25 -7.54 -3.51 3.26
CA GLY A 25 -6.96 -3.48 4.60
C GLY A 25 -6.90 -2.06 5.12
N VAL A 26 -6.28 -1.16 4.36
CA VAL A 26 -6.26 0.28 4.61
C VAL A 26 -6.72 1.00 3.35
N TYR A 27 -7.82 1.73 3.45
CA TYR A 27 -8.35 2.58 2.39
C TYR A 27 -8.10 4.06 2.70
N MET A 28 -7.50 4.76 1.75
CA MET A 28 -7.27 6.20 1.79
C MET A 28 -7.96 6.88 0.62
N GLY A 29 -8.91 7.75 0.95
CA GLY A 29 -9.60 8.61 -0.01
C GLY A 29 -8.72 9.76 -0.50
N SER A 30 -9.23 10.50 -1.48
CA SER A 30 -8.47 11.56 -2.16
C SER A 30 -8.18 12.79 -1.30
N GLY A 31 -8.85 12.94 -0.15
CA GLY A 31 -8.58 14.03 0.78
C GLY A 31 -7.43 13.73 1.76
N VAL A 32 -6.84 12.54 1.72
CA VAL A 32 -5.74 12.16 2.62
C VAL A 32 -4.46 12.84 2.12
N LYS A 33 -3.80 13.57 3.04
CA LYS A 33 -2.59 14.34 2.75
C LYS A 33 -1.32 13.57 3.12
N SER A 34 -1.38 12.77 4.17
CA SER A 34 -0.29 11.84 4.46
C SER A 34 -0.79 10.58 5.17
N ALA A 35 -0.03 9.50 5.04
CA ALA A 35 -0.23 8.28 5.80
C ALA A 35 1.11 7.69 6.23
N SER A 36 1.24 7.37 7.51
CA SER A 36 2.41 6.70 8.06
C SER A 36 1.96 5.44 8.80
N LEU A 37 2.45 4.29 8.36
CA LEU A 37 2.24 3.01 9.03
C LEU A 37 3.62 2.49 9.46
N THR A 38 3.78 2.19 10.74
CA THR A 38 5.02 1.67 11.30
C THR A 38 4.73 0.38 12.08
N GLY A 39 5.54 -0.66 11.89
CA GLY A 39 5.48 -1.91 12.66
C GLY A 39 4.09 -2.58 12.62
N THR A 40 3.42 -2.50 11.47
CA THR A 40 2.01 -2.88 11.29
C THR A 40 1.90 -4.15 10.47
N VAL A 41 0.99 -5.05 10.84
CA VAL A 41 0.64 -6.24 10.06
C VAL A 41 -0.73 -6.05 9.42
N ILE A 42 -0.82 -6.22 8.10
CA ILE A 42 -2.05 -6.16 7.31
C ILE A 42 -2.28 -7.52 6.67
N ARG A 43 -3.40 -8.16 7.02
CA ARG A 43 -3.71 -9.52 6.61
C ARG A 43 -5.10 -9.62 5.99
N GLY A 44 -5.12 -9.99 4.71
CA GLY A 44 -6.34 -10.41 4.03
C GLY A 44 -6.79 -11.80 4.48
N ASN A 45 -7.95 -12.23 4.01
CA ASN A 45 -8.54 -13.53 4.36
C ASN A 45 -7.81 -14.77 3.79
N GLY A 46 -6.66 -14.58 3.14
CA GLY A 46 -5.86 -15.67 2.58
C GLY A 46 -6.40 -16.27 1.27
N LYS A 47 -7.54 -15.78 0.78
CA LYS A 47 -8.15 -16.22 -0.50
C LYS A 47 -7.63 -15.44 -1.71
N GLY A 48 -6.62 -14.59 -1.52
CA GLY A 48 -6.02 -13.78 -2.58
C GLY A 48 -7.01 -12.77 -3.16
N LYS A 49 -7.84 -12.15 -2.31
CA LYS A 49 -8.77 -11.08 -2.68
C LYS A 49 -8.42 -9.80 -1.93
N GLY A 50 -8.71 -8.66 -2.56
CA GLY A 50 -8.58 -7.34 -1.95
C GLY A 50 -7.15 -6.82 -1.86
N THR A 51 -7.02 -5.54 -1.52
CA THR A 51 -5.75 -4.81 -1.47
C THR A 51 -5.32 -4.57 -0.03
N GLY A 52 -4.05 -4.81 0.29
CA GLY A 52 -3.49 -4.49 1.61
C GLY A 52 -3.63 -3.00 1.94
N VAL A 53 -3.02 -2.16 1.11
CA VAL A 53 -3.09 -0.69 1.24
C VAL A 53 -3.54 -0.10 -0.08
N TYR A 54 -4.68 0.59 -0.08
CA TYR A 54 -5.23 1.28 -1.25
C TYR A 54 -5.29 2.79 -0.99
N ALA A 55 -4.61 3.55 -1.82
CA ALA A 55 -4.72 5.00 -1.90
C ALA A 55 -5.38 5.38 -3.23
N LYS A 56 -6.56 5.99 -3.15
CA LYS A 56 -7.21 6.63 -4.30
C LYS A 56 -6.33 7.72 -4.92
N GLY A 57 -5.48 8.31 -4.09
CA GLY A 57 -4.52 9.33 -4.50
C GLY A 57 -5.08 10.75 -4.41
N GLY A 58 -4.16 11.69 -4.24
CA GLY A 58 -4.38 13.13 -4.20
C GLY A 58 -3.03 13.82 -4.41
N THR A 59 -3.05 15.00 -5.04
CA THR A 59 -1.85 15.67 -5.56
C THR A 59 -0.69 15.78 -4.58
N ASN A 60 -0.98 15.87 -3.28
CA ASN A 60 0.02 16.04 -2.21
C ASN A 60 0.16 14.83 -1.27
N LEU A 61 -0.42 13.67 -1.60
CA LEU A 61 -0.35 12.50 -0.73
C LEU A 61 1.10 12.01 -0.58
N THR A 62 1.60 12.00 0.66
CA THR A 62 2.83 11.31 1.02
C THR A 62 2.52 10.06 1.84
N MET A 63 3.06 8.91 1.45
CA MET A 63 2.81 7.64 2.13
C MET A 63 4.12 7.00 2.56
N THR A 64 4.19 6.60 3.83
CA THR A 64 5.35 5.90 4.41
C THR A 64 4.90 4.61 5.07
N LEU A 65 5.50 3.49 4.66
CA LEU A 65 5.30 2.17 5.23
C LEU A 65 6.65 1.68 5.76
N ASP A 66 6.83 1.67 7.08
CA ASP A 66 8.06 1.22 7.73
C ASP A 66 7.80 -0.05 8.55
N LYS A 67 8.59 -1.11 8.35
CA LYS A 67 8.39 -2.40 9.04
C LYS A 67 6.96 -2.94 8.89
N VAL A 68 6.39 -2.82 7.69
CA VAL A 68 5.03 -3.26 7.41
C VAL A 68 5.04 -4.65 6.78
N GLU A 69 4.20 -5.55 7.30
CA GLU A 69 3.94 -6.87 6.70
C GLU A 69 2.56 -6.86 6.05
N ILE A 70 2.49 -7.16 4.75
CA ILE A 70 1.23 -7.32 4.00
C ILE A 70 1.17 -8.76 3.48
N LYS A 71 0.09 -9.49 3.80
CA LYS A 71 -0.09 -10.88 3.35
C LYS A 71 -1.54 -11.28 3.15
N GLY A 72 -1.74 -12.33 2.34
CA GLY A 72 -3.06 -12.92 2.13
C GLY A 72 -3.98 -12.07 1.25
N VAL A 73 -3.39 -11.16 0.46
CA VAL A 73 -4.08 -10.17 -0.37
C VAL A 73 -3.90 -10.47 -1.86
N GLU A 74 -4.78 -9.90 -2.68
CA GLU A 74 -4.64 -9.89 -4.13
C GLU A 74 -3.55 -8.92 -4.57
N MET A 75 -3.64 -7.67 -4.10
CA MET A 75 -2.66 -6.62 -4.34
C MET A 75 -2.04 -6.13 -3.03
N GLY A 76 -0.75 -5.82 -3.03
CA GLY A 76 -0.07 -5.35 -1.82
C GLY A 76 -0.39 -3.88 -1.50
N VAL A 77 0.24 -2.97 -2.23
CA VAL A 77 0.09 -1.52 -2.13
C VAL A 77 -0.36 -0.98 -3.49
N TYR A 78 -1.42 -0.17 -3.51
CA TYR A 78 -1.98 0.37 -4.74
C TYR A 78 -2.23 1.88 -4.58
N MET A 79 -1.47 2.69 -5.31
CA MET A 79 -1.65 4.14 -5.39
C MET A 79 -2.19 4.50 -6.78
N GLU A 80 -3.51 4.76 -6.87
CA GLU A 80 -4.27 4.75 -8.12
C GLU A 80 -3.94 5.92 -9.06
N LYS A 81 -4.18 7.16 -8.61
CA LYS A 81 -4.13 8.34 -9.48
C LYS A 81 -2.85 9.15 -9.31
N GLU A 82 -2.79 9.88 -8.21
CA GLU A 82 -1.76 10.87 -7.91
C GLU A 82 -1.17 10.63 -6.52
N GLY A 83 0.10 11.01 -6.36
CA GLY A 83 0.76 11.02 -5.07
C GLY A 83 2.10 11.72 -5.17
N LYS A 84 2.45 12.48 -4.14
CA LYS A 84 3.76 13.11 -4.06
C LYS A 84 4.85 12.06 -3.84
N SER A 85 4.65 11.14 -2.90
CA SER A 85 5.67 10.11 -2.64
C SER A 85 5.11 8.84 -2.02
N LEU A 86 5.77 7.73 -2.33
CA LEU A 86 5.64 6.45 -1.64
C LEU A 86 7.01 6.01 -1.11
N THR A 87 7.15 5.87 0.20
CA THR A 87 8.33 5.28 0.83
C THR A 87 7.94 3.96 1.50
N ILE A 88 8.66 2.88 1.20
CA ILE A 88 8.53 1.59 1.87
C ILE A 88 9.91 1.18 2.40
N SER A 89 10.01 0.91 3.69
CA SER A 89 11.27 0.67 4.37
C SER A 89 11.22 -0.33 5.52
N GLY A 90 12.39 -0.60 6.12
CA GLY A 90 12.50 -1.27 7.41
C GLY A 90 12.17 -2.75 7.36
N SER A 91 12.75 -3.48 6.43
CA SER A 91 12.49 -4.91 6.24
C SER A 91 11.01 -5.22 5.98
N SER A 92 10.30 -4.31 5.31
CA SER A 92 8.89 -4.49 4.96
C SER A 92 8.73 -5.68 4.03
N THR A 93 7.63 -6.43 4.20
CA THR A 93 7.33 -7.63 3.39
C THR A 93 5.95 -7.52 2.77
N ILE A 94 5.86 -7.80 1.46
CA ILE A 94 4.62 -7.75 0.71
C ILE A 94 4.44 -9.07 -0.04
N SER A 95 3.49 -9.89 0.41
CA SER A 95 3.09 -11.12 -0.25
C SER A 95 1.71 -10.97 -0.90
N PHE A 96 1.68 -11.10 -2.23
CA PHE A 96 0.48 -10.88 -3.05
C PHE A 96 0.21 -12.07 -3.98
N MET A 97 -1.02 -12.17 -4.49
CA MET A 97 -1.48 -13.30 -5.31
C MET A 97 -2.08 -12.89 -6.66
N GLY A 98 -2.38 -11.61 -6.84
CA GLY A 98 -2.94 -11.03 -8.06
C GLY A 98 -1.90 -10.27 -8.87
N ASP A 99 -2.30 -9.10 -9.40
CA ASP A 99 -1.55 -8.42 -10.45
C ASP A 99 -0.31 -7.68 -9.94
N TYR A 100 -0.36 -7.07 -8.75
CA TYR A 100 0.68 -6.16 -8.29
C TYR A 100 1.04 -6.33 -6.81
N GLY A 101 2.35 -6.40 -6.53
CA GLY A 101 2.87 -6.19 -5.18
C GLY A 101 2.77 -4.71 -4.79
N VAL A 102 3.35 -3.84 -5.62
CA VAL A 102 3.24 -2.38 -5.49
C VAL A 102 2.87 -1.80 -6.84
N TYR A 103 1.75 -1.08 -6.89
CA TYR A 103 1.29 -0.35 -8.07
C TYR A 103 1.32 1.16 -7.81
N MET A 104 1.89 1.90 -8.76
CA MET A 104 1.94 3.35 -8.76
C MET A 104 1.40 3.88 -10.08
N GLY A 105 0.32 4.66 -9.98
CA GLY A 105 -0.28 5.39 -11.08
C GLY A 105 0.66 6.42 -11.70
N ASN A 106 0.27 6.92 -12.86
CA ASN A 106 1.02 7.89 -13.64
C ASN A 106 1.15 9.28 -12.99
N GLY A 107 0.42 9.58 -11.91
CA GLY A 107 0.55 10.83 -11.16
C GLY A 107 1.45 10.72 -9.92
N VAL A 108 2.11 9.58 -9.70
CA VAL A 108 3.04 9.40 -8.58
C VAL A 108 4.40 9.98 -8.94
N THR A 109 4.89 10.97 -8.18
CA THR A 109 6.12 11.70 -8.54
C THR A 109 7.41 11.05 -8.06
N SER A 110 7.38 10.29 -6.97
CA SER A 110 8.54 9.54 -6.50
C SER A 110 8.15 8.29 -5.72
N ALA A 111 9.03 7.30 -5.74
CA ALA A 111 8.92 6.13 -4.90
C ALA A 111 10.29 5.64 -4.45
N GLU A 112 10.40 5.30 -3.17
CA GLU A 112 11.60 4.78 -2.54
C GLU A 112 11.26 3.47 -1.84
N LEU A 113 11.88 2.38 -2.28
CA LEU A 113 11.75 1.06 -1.65
C LEU A 113 13.14 0.66 -1.16
N ASN A 114 13.35 0.68 0.15
CA ASN A 114 14.63 0.38 0.79
C ASN A 114 14.46 -0.79 1.75
N ASP A 115 15.21 -1.88 1.57
CA ASP A 115 15.09 -3.08 2.40
C ASP A 115 13.65 -3.63 2.41
N VAL A 116 13.14 -3.96 1.21
CA VAL A 116 11.77 -4.45 1.01
C VAL A 116 11.82 -5.79 0.28
N THR A 117 11.09 -6.77 0.79
CA THR A 117 10.85 -8.04 0.10
C THR A 117 9.44 -8.07 -0.47
N ILE A 118 9.33 -8.26 -1.79
CA ILE A 118 8.06 -8.41 -2.48
C ILE A 118 8.00 -9.79 -3.12
N THR A 119 6.99 -10.58 -2.79
CA THR A 119 6.82 -11.96 -3.27
C THR A 119 5.45 -12.15 -3.90
N GLY A 120 5.44 -12.35 -5.22
CA GLY A 120 4.26 -12.78 -5.96
C GLY A 120 4.28 -14.29 -6.17
N LYS A 121 3.15 -14.98 -5.99
CA LYS A 121 3.05 -16.45 -6.15
C LYS A 121 3.04 -16.89 -7.63
N ASN A 122 4.12 -16.59 -8.35
CA ASN A 122 4.30 -16.86 -9.79
C ASN A 122 3.28 -16.18 -10.71
N LYS A 123 2.71 -15.05 -10.26
CA LYS A 123 1.77 -14.22 -11.01
C LYS A 123 2.03 -12.73 -10.73
N GLY A 124 1.71 -11.90 -11.70
CA GLY A 124 1.76 -10.44 -11.58
C GLY A 124 3.18 -9.84 -11.61
N MET A 125 3.25 -8.54 -11.40
CA MET A 125 4.48 -7.77 -11.26
C MET A 125 4.71 -7.41 -9.80
N GLY A 126 5.94 -7.62 -9.32
CA GLY A 126 6.32 -7.17 -7.97
C GLY A 126 6.12 -5.67 -7.81
N ILE A 127 6.60 -4.89 -8.78
CA ILE A 127 6.45 -3.43 -8.83
C ILE A 127 5.98 -3.04 -10.23
N HIS A 128 4.95 -2.21 -10.30
CA HIS A 128 4.52 -1.53 -11.51
C HIS A 128 4.51 -0.02 -11.27
N ALA A 129 5.40 0.70 -11.94
CA ALA A 129 5.51 2.15 -11.89
C ALA A 129 5.33 2.71 -13.30
N MET A 130 4.23 3.42 -13.56
CA MET A 130 3.99 4.04 -14.88
C MET A 130 4.83 5.30 -15.12
N GLY A 131 5.28 5.96 -14.04
CA GLY A 131 6.04 7.21 -14.10
C GLY A 131 5.16 8.43 -14.36
N GLY A 132 5.55 9.57 -13.77
CA GLY A 132 4.99 10.88 -14.03
C GLY A 132 5.24 11.32 -15.47
N ARG A 133 4.23 11.89 -16.16
CA ARG A 133 4.52 12.77 -17.29
C ARG A 133 5.23 14.01 -16.74
N THR A 134 6.54 14.13 -16.97
CA THR A 134 7.30 15.37 -16.78
C THR A 134 6.83 16.46 -17.72
#